data_AF-A0A3A9VIN3-F1
#
_entry.id   AF-A0A3A9VIN3-F1
#
_cell.length_a   1.000
_cell.length_b   1.000
_cell.length_c   1.000
_cell.angle_alpha   90.00
_cell.angle_beta   90.00
_cell.angle_gamma   90.00
#
_symmetry.space_group_name_H-M   'P 1'
#
loop_
_entity.id
_entity.type
_entity.pdbx_description
1 polymer ?
#
loop_
_entity_poly.entity_id
_entity_poly.type
_entity_poly.pdbx_seq_one_letter_code
_entity_poly.pdbx_strand_id
1 'polypeptide(L)'
;MKKVAIKILFLLNAFLISAIGIIVFVYINTQKTFPGCATEIPQSICGTENRLAENELKGRDIFNANCAACHKLYKRMTGPSLKGLLQNKRYLSKEFFFEYVRNEQKLIEEKDKHTLSINEEYNFDYKHHFELNDLEIEQLLEYIAE
;
A
#
# COMPACT_ATOMS: atom_id res chain seq x y z
N MET A 1 33.53 26.00 -42.01
CA MET A 1 32.13 25.68 -41.68
C MET A 1 31.91 24.21 -41.29
N LYS A 2 32.25 23.21 -42.13
CA LYS A 2 32.04 21.78 -41.82
C LYS A 2 32.69 21.27 -40.52
N LYS A 3 33.92 21.71 -40.20
CA LYS A 3 34.61 21.33 -38.95
C LYS A 3 33.93 21.86 -37.67
N VAL A 4 33.22 22.97 -37.77
CA VAL A 4 32.46 23.56 -36.65
C VAL A 4 31.16 22.78 -36.45
N ALA A 5 30.46 22.43 -37.53
CA ALA A 5 29.25 21.60 -37.48
C ALA A 5 29.50 20.22 -36.87
N ILE A 6 30.62 19.58 -37.20
CA ILE A 6 31.01 18.27 -36.64
C ILE A 6 31.24 18.39 -35.11
N LYS A 7 31.94 19.43 -34.65
CA LYS A 7 32.16 19.66 -33.21
C LYS A 7 30.85 19.90 -32.47
N ILE A 8 29.93 20.67 -33.04
CA ILE A 8 28.60 20.91 -32.46
C ILE A 8 27.81 19.60 -32.36
N LEU A 9 27.84 18.76 -33.40
CA LEU A 9 27.17 17.46 -33.39
C LEU A 9 27.67 16.55 -32.26
N PHE A 10 28.98 16.49 -32.04
CA PHE A 10 29.55 15.70 -30.93
C PHE A 10 29.16 16.24 -29.55
N LEU A 11 29.13 17.57 -29.38
CA LEU A 11 28.72 18.18 -28.11
C LEU A 11 27.25 17.92 -27.77
N LEU A 12 26.36 17.95 -28.77
CA LEU A 12 24.94 17.67 -28.58
C LEU A 12 24.69 16.20 -28.22
N ASN A 13 25.39 15.26 -28.86
CA ASN A 13 25.28 13.84 -28.54
C ASN A 13 25.82 13.53 -27.13
N ALA A 14 26.94 14.13 -26.74
CA ALA A 14 27.50 13.97 -25.40
C ALA A 14 26.55 14.49 -24.31
N PHE A 15 25.92 15.64 -24.55
CA PHE A 15 24.93 16.19 -23.63
C PHE A 15 23.71 15.28 -23.49
N LEU A 16 23.21 14.73 -24.61
CA LEU A 16 22.06 13.84 -24.61
C LEU A 16 22.34 12.54 -23.83
N ILE A 17 23.51 11.94 -24.03
CA ILE A 17 23.93 10.73 -23.31
C ILE A 17 24.06 11.01 -21.80
N SER A 18 24.64 12.15 -21.42
CA SER A 18 24.76 12.54 -20.01
C SER A 18 23.40 12.76 -19.37
N ALA A 19 22.46 13.41 -20.05
CA ALA A 19 21.11 13.64 -19.54
C ALA A 19 20.36 12.32 -19.33
N ILE A 20 20.44 11.38 -20.28
CA ILE A 20 19.85 10.05 -20.15
C ILE A 20 20.48 9.29 -18.99
N GLY A 21 21.81 9.34 -18.85
CA GLY A 21 22.52 8.70 -17.74
C GLY A 21 22.09 9.22 -16.37
N ILE A 22 21.89 10.54 -16.22
CA ILE A 22 21.40 11.14 -14.99
C ILE A 22 19.97 10.70 -14.69
N ILE A 23 19.09 10.67 -15.70
CA ILE A 23 17.70 10.22 -15.54
C ILE A 23 17.65 8.75 -15.09
N VAL A 24 18.44 7.88 -15.72
CA VAL A 24 18.54 6.45 -15.35
C VAL A 24 19.12 6.29 -13.95
N PHE A 25 20.15 7.07 -13.60
CA PHE A 25 20.74 7.05 -12.26
C PHE A 25 19.72 7.46 -11.19
N VAL A 26 18.97 8.55 -11.42
CA VAL A 26 17.91 8.98 -10.50
C VAL A 26 16.84 7.89 -10.40
N TYR A 27 16.39 7.33 -11.52
CA TYR A 27 15.39 6.27 -11.55
C TYR A 27 15.82 5.02 -10.74
N ILE A 28 17.06 4.54 -10.92
CA ILE A 28 17.60 3.40 -10.19
C ILE A 28 17.69 3.71 -8.69
N ASN A 29 18.11 4.92 -8.31
CA ASN A 29 18.24 5.28 -6.90
C ASN A 29 16.89 5.55 -6.23
N THR A 30 15.86 5.96 -6.97
CA THR A 30 14.49 6.07 -6.45
C THR A 30 13.80 4.72 -6.26
N GLN A 31 14.23 3.65 -6.96
CA GLN A 31 13.71 2.30 -6.73
C GLN A 31 14.39 1.58 -5.56
N LYS A 32 15.54 2.05 -5.09
CA LYS A 32 16.27 1.44 -3.97
C LYS A 32 15.83 1.99 -2.62
N THR A 33 14.55 1.87 -2.30
CA THR A 33 14.09 1.97 -0.90
C THR A 33 13.01 0.94 -0.61
N PHE A 34 13.44 -0.27 -0.22
CA PHE A 34 12.70 -1.13 0.70
C PHE A 34 13.65 -1.58 1.81
N PRO A 35 13.89 -0.76 2.84
CA PRO A 35 14.51 -1.25 4.06
C PRO A 35 13.40 -1.84 4.95
N GLY A 36 13.09 -3.11 4.74
CA GLY A 36 12.15 -3.84 5.58
C GLY A 36 12.41 -5.33 5.46
N CYS A 37 13.07 -5.88 6.50
CA CYS A 37 13.43 -7.29 6.75
C CYS A 37 13.66 -8.14 5.49
N ALA A 38 14.95 -8.42 5.20
CA ALA A 38 15.39 -9.31 4.13
C ALA A 38 14.85 -10.74 4.33
N THR A 39 13.66 -11.01 3.81
CA THR A 39 13.36 -12.30 3.19
C THR A 39 13.59 -12.12 1.69
N GLU A 40 14.44 -12.95 1.11
CA GLU A 40 14.62 -12.97 -0.33
C GLU A 40 13.25 -13.25 -0.96
N ILE A 41 12.82 -12.39 -1.90
CA ILE A 41 11.63 -12.64 -2.70
C ILE A 41 11.89 -13.99 -3.40
N PRO A 42 11.12 -15.05 -3.13
CA PRO A 42 11.36 -16.34 -3.76
C PRO A 42 11.28 -16.13 -5.28
N GLN A 43 12.37 -16.45 -5.97
CA GLN A 43 12.39 -16.39 -7.42
C GLN A 43 11.31 -17.32 -7.95
N SER A 44 10.45 -16.77 -8.82
CA SER A 44 9.38 -17.49 -9.51
C SER A 44 9.94 -18.75 -10.16
N ILE A 45 9.58 -19.92 -9.62
CA ILE A 45 9.74 -21.20 -10.29
C ILE A 45 8.35 -21.65 -10.72
N CYS A 46 8.17 -21.73 -12.05
CA CYS A 46 6.98 -22.25 -12.76
C CYS A 46 5.68 -21.45 -12.57
N GLY A 47 5.43 -20.48 -13.46
CA GLY A 47 4.09 -20.05 -13.93
C GLY A 47 3.13 -19.42 -12.93
N THR A 48 3.42 -19.43 -11.63
CA THR A 48 2.68 -18.71 -10.60
C THR A 48 3.47 -17.43 -10.33
N GLU A 49 2.97 -16.29 -10.80
CA GLU A 49 3.50 -15.00 -10.36
C GLU A 49 3.41 -14.95 -8.84
N ASN A 50 4.43 -14.39 -8.19
CA ASN A 50 4.53 -14.29 -6.73
C ASN A 50 3.59 -13.17 -6.20
N ARG A 51 2.33 -13.20 -6.65
CA ARG A 51 1.32 -12.17 -6.41
C ARG A 51 0.98 -12.01 -4.93
N LEU A 52 1.10 -13.08 -4.14
CA LEU A 52 0.93 -13.04 -2.70
C LEU A 52 1.99 -12.12 -2.07
N ALA A 53 3.27 -12.34 -2.36
CA ALA A 53 4.35 -11.50 -1.86
C ALA A 53 4.25 -10.05 -2.36
N GLU A 54 3.84 -9.81 -3.61
CA GLU A 54 3.60 -8.46 -4.11
C GLU A 54 2.43 -7.76 -3.39
N ASN A 55 1.31 -8.47 -3.21
CA ASN A 55 0.13 -7.95 -2.53
C ASN A 55 0.43 -7.65 -1.05
N GLU A 56 1.16 -8.53 -0.36
CA GLU A 56 1.61 -8.28 1.02
C GLU A 56 2.45 -7.00 1.12
N LEU A 57 3.38 -6.78 0.18
CA LEU A 57 4.21 -5.58 0.14
C LEU A 57 3.37 -4.32 -0.09
N LYS A 58 2.44 -4.36 -1.06
CA LYS A 58 1.53 -3.24 -1.34
C LYS A 58 0.57 -2.97 -0.18
N GLY A 59 -0.01 -4.01 0.39
CA GLY A 59 -0.89 -3.93 1.56
C GLY A 59 -0.18 -3.36 2.78
N ARG A 60 1.09 -3.72 2.99
CA ARG A 60 1.93 -3.12 4.03
C ARG A 60 2.12 -1.62 3.82
N ASP A 61 2.39 -1.18 2.59
CA ASP A 61 2.58 0.23 2.29
C ASP A 61 1.28 1.03 2.52
N ILE A 62 0.14 0.47 2.09
CA ILE A 62 -1.19 1.05 2.32
C ILE A 62 -1.48 1.14 3.82
N PHE A 63 -1.20 0.08 4.59
CA PHE A 63 -1.37 0.07 6.05
C PHE A 63 -0.50 1.14 6.71
N ASN A 64 0.76 1.26 6.31
CA ASN A 64 1.69 2.24 6.87
C ASN A 64 1.25 3.68 6.59
N ALA A 65 0.73 3.95 5.39
CA ALA A 65 0.27 5.28 4.98
C ALA A 65 -1.05 5.70 5.65
N ASN A 66 -1.99 4.76 5.81
CA ASN A 66 -3.38 5.10 6.16
C ASN A 66 -3.82 4.63 7.55
N CYS A 67 -3.19 3.58 8.10
CA CYS A 67 -3.73 2.85 9.27
C CYS A 67 -2.79 2.85 10.48
N ALA A 68 -1.47 2.87 10.26
CA ALA A 68 -0.44 2.64 11.28
C ALA A 68 -0.36 3.72 12.38
N ALA A 69 -0.99 4.88 12.15
CA ALA A 69 -1.13 5.95 13.12
C ALA A 69 -2.04 5.54 14.29
N CYS A 70 -3.09 4.76 14.03
CA CYS A 70 -4.09 4.36 15.03
C CYS A 70 -4.03 2.87 15.37
N HIS A 71 -3.56 2.04 14.43
CA HIS A 71 -3.58 0.59 14.54
C HIS A 71 -2.18 -0.02 14.61
N LYS A 72 -2.09 -1.17 15.28
CA LYS A 72 -0.96 -2.09 15.20
C LYS A 72 -1.48 -3.46 14.76
N LEU A 73 -0.59 -4.29 14.23
CA LEU A 73 -0.99 -5.62 13.78
C LEU A 73 -1.35 -6.53 14.97
N TYR A 74 -0.49 -6.62 15.98
CA TYR A 74 -0.60 -7.66 17.02
C TYR A 74 -0.96 -7.14 18.42
N LYS A 75 -1.23 -5.84 18.56
CA LYS A 75 -1.60 -5.23 19.85
C LYS A 75 -2.60 -4.11 19.65
N ARG A 76 -3.41 -3.85 20.68
CA ARG A 76 -4.30 -2.69 20.70
C ARG A 76 -3.49 -1.39 20.81
N MET A 77 -4.00 -0.32 20.21
CA MET A 77 -3.49 1.05 20.36
C MET A 77 -4.69 2.00 20.50
N THR A 78 -4.86 2.96 19.58
CA THR A 78 -6.06 3.81 19.51
C THR A 78 -7.25 2.97 19.03
N GLY A 79 -7.01 2.10 18.04
CA GLY A 79 -7.96 1.10 17.56
C GLY A 79 -7.58 -0.35 17.91
N PRO A 80 -8.40 -1.32 17.44
CA PRO A 80 -8.11 -2.74 17.56
C PRO A 80 -6.79 -3.14 16.87
N SER A 81 -6.23 -4.27 17.30
CA SER A 81 -5.21 -4.97 16.52
C SER A 81 -5.83 -5.53 15.24
N LEU A 82 -5.18 -5.33 14.08
CA LEU A 82 -5.75 -5.73 12.79
C LEU A 82 -5.29 -7.10 12.28
N LYS A 83 -4.27 -7.74 12.88
CA LYS A 83 -3.83 -9.08 12.44
C LYS A 83 -4.92 -10.11 12.68
N GLY A 84 -5.17 -10.98 11.70
CA GLY A 84 -6.19 -12.02 11.78
C GLY A 84 -7.60 -11.46 11.87
N LEU A 85 -7.85 -10.26 11.33
CA LEU A 85 -9.16 -9.59 11.40
C LEU A 85 -10.30 -10.53 10.98
N LEU A 86 -10.14 -11.22 9.85
CA LEU A 86 -11.14 -12.16 9.30
C LEU A 86 -11.30 -13.44 10.14
N GLN A 87 -10.32 -13.79 10.97
CA GLN A 87 -10.39 -14.94 11.88
C GLN A 87 -11.18 -14.59 13.14
N ASN A 88 -11.31 -13.30 13.44
CA ASN A 88 -12.10 -12.82 14.54
C ASN A 88 -13.58 -12.72 14.12
N LYS A 89 -14.40 -13.65 14.62
CA LYS A 89 -15.85 -13.69 14.36
C LYS A 89 -16.60 -12.41 14.75
N ARG A 90 -15.97 -11.52 15.53
CA ARG A 90 -16.51 -10.19 15.88
C ARG A 90 -16.39 -9.20 14.70
N TYR A 91 -15.42 -9.39 13.80
CA TYR A 91 -15.05 -8.49 12.72
C TYR A 91 -15.20 -9.18 11.35
N LEU A 92 -16.47 -9.40 11.00
CA LEU A 92 -17.14 -9.40 9.68
C LEU A 92 -16.43 -9.76 8.35
N SER A 93 -17.26 -9.98 7.32
CA SER A 93 -16.88 -10.42 5.98
C SER A 93 -16.03 -9.42 5.20
N LYS A 94 -15.45 -9.88 4.09
CA LYS A 94 -14.67 -9.05 3.16
C LYS A 94 -15.46 -7.83 2.69
N GLU A 95 -16.75 -7.99 2.39
CA GLU A 95 -17.61 -6.93 1.87
C GLU A 95 -17.83 -5.82 2.90
N PHE A 96 -18.04 -6.18 4.16
CA PHE A 96 -18.12 -5.19 5.23
C PHE A 96 -16.82 -4.41 5.38
N PHE A 97 -15.67 -5.09 5.35
CA PHE A 97 -14.38 -4.42 5.47
C PHE A 97 -14.19 -3.38 4.36
N PHE A 98 -14.58 -3.72 3.12
CA PHE A 98 -14.52 -2.80 1.99
C PHE A 98 -15.39 -1.57 2.21
N GLU A 99 -16.62 -1.76 2.65
CA GLU A 99 -17.54 -0.65 2.91
C GLU A 99 -17.07 0.20 4.10
N TYR A 100 -16.62 -0.43 5.18
CA TYR A 100 -16.17 0.25 6.40
C TYR A 100 -14.96 1.14 6.15
N VAL A 101 -13.98 0.65 5.38
CA VAL A 101 -12.79 1.43 5.01
C VAL A 101 -13.15 2.61 4.09
N ARG A 102 -14.10 2.44 3.17
CA ARG A 102 -14.48 3.51 2.24
C ARG A 102 -15.42 4.54 2.83
N ASN A 103 -16.42 4.10 3.58
CA ASN A 103 -17.52 4.94 3.99
C ASN A 103 -18.22 4.39 5.23
N GLU A 104 -17.56 4.52 6.38
CA GLU A 104 -18.16 4.17 7.66
C GLU A 104 -19.45 4.94 7.95
N GLN A 105 -19.53 6.21 7.52
CA GLN A 105 -20.70 7.05 7.77
C GLN A 105 -21.99 6.44 7.18
N LYS A 106 -21.90 5.85 6.00
CA LYS A 106 -23.05 5.14 5.39
C LYS A 106 -23.49 3.96 6.23
N LEU A 107 -22.57 3.16 6.77
CA LEU A 107 -22.89 2.04 7.66
C LEU A 107 -23.54 2.52 8.97
N ILE A 108 -23.12 3.67 9.50
CA ILE A 108 -23.75 4.31 10.67
C ILE A 108 -25.19 4.72 10.34
N GLU A 109 -25.42 5.34 9.18
CA GLU A 109 -26.75 5.77 8.71
C GLU A 109 -27.70 4.59 8.48
N GLU A 110 -27.16 3.49 7.95
CA GLU A 110 -27.87 2.21 7.78
C GLU A 110 -28.09 1.46 9.09
N LYS A 111 -27.56 1.98 10.22
CA LYS A 111 -27.63 1.38 11.56
C LYS A 111 -27.03 -0.03 11.58
N ASP A 112 -25.93 -0.24 10.86
CA ASP A 112 -25.19 -1.48 10.90
C ASP A 112 -24.72 -1.78 12.34
N LYS A 113 -25.11 -2.96 12.85
CA LYS A 113 -24.90 -3.31 14.25
C LYS A 113 -23.43 -3.45 14.61
N HIS A 114 -22.60 -3.87 13.65
CA HIS A 114 -21.18 -4.09 13.90
C HIS A 114 -20.43 -2.77 13.98
N THR A 115 -20.70 -1.86 13.04
CA THR A 115 -20.18 -0.48 13.04
C THR A 115 -20.54 0.24 14.34
N LEU A 116 -21.80 0.19 14.75
CA LEU A 116 -22.23 0.82 16.01
C LEU A 116 -21.54 0.21 17.24
N SER A 117 -21.37 -1.12 17.28
CA SER A 117 -20.67 -1.81 18.36
C SER A 117 -19.18 -1.47 18.41
N ILE A 118 -18.51 -1.31 17.26
CA ILE A 118 -17.11 -0.88 17.19
C ILE A 118 -16.98 0.53 17.73
N ASN A 119 -17.89 1.42 17.33
CA ASN A 119 -17.86 2.83 17.74
C ASN A 119 -18.15 2.99 19.23
N GLU A 120 -18.98 2.13 19.83
CA GLU A 120 -19.16 2.07 21.27
C GLU A 120 -17.92 1.53 22.00
N GLU A 121 -17.26 0.48 21.48
CA GLU A 121 -16.07 -0.14 22.12
C GLU A 121 -14.85 0.80 22.13
N TYR A 122 -14.61 1.53 21.03
CA TYR A 122 -13.43 2.39 20.88
C TYR A 122 -13.72 3.88 21.14
N ASN A 123 -15.00 4.28 21.16
CA ASN A 123 -15.50 5.61 21.52
C ASN A 123 -14.62 6.77 20.99
N PHE A 124 -14.22 6.66 19.72
CA PHE A 124 -13.37 7.63 19.05
C PHE A 124 -14.19 8.33 17.98
N ASP A 125 -14.23 9.67 17.99
CA ASP A 125 -14.98 10.49 17.02
C ASP A 125 -14.20 10.59 15.70
N TYR A 126 -14.00 9.44 15.07
CA TYR A 126 -13.42 9.34 13.74
C TYR A 126 -14.33 8.48 12.88
N LYS A 127 -14.54 8.95 11.64
CA LYS A 127 -15.35 8.25 10.64
C LYS A 127 -14.45 7.92 9.47
N HIS A 128 -14.21 6.64 9.24
CA HIS A 128 -13.32 6.17 8.19
C HIS A 128 -13.85 6.54 6.81
N HIS A 129 -12.99 7.20 6.03
CA HIS A 129 -13.25 7.55 4.63
C HIS A 129 -11.92 7.60 3.87
N PHE A 130 -11.51 6.44 3.32
CA PHE A 130 -10.28 6.32 2.56
C PHE A 130 -10.57 6.18 1.06
N GLU A 131 -9.84 6.95 0.25
CA GLU A 131 -9.87 6.90 -1.21
C GLU A 131 -9.03 5.71 -1.73
N LEU A 132 -9.49 4.49 -1.47
CA LEU A 132 -8.85 3.24 -1.90
C LEU A 132 -9.73 2.47 -2.87
N ASN A 133 -9.14 2.01 -3.98
CA ASN A 133 -9.81 1.15 -4.96
C ASN A 133 -9.90 -0.31 -4.47
N ASP A 134 -10.64 -1.16 -5.18
CA ASP A 134 -10.91 -2.54 -4.73
C ASP A 134 -9.63 -3.36 -4.56
N LEU A 135 -8.67 -3.19 -5.48
CA LEU A 135 -7.39 -3.89 -5.42
C LEU A 135 -6.56 -3.44 -4.21
N GLU A 136 -6.53 -2.14 -3.92
CA GLU A 136 -5.81 -1.60 -2.77
C GLU A 136 -6.39 -2.11 -1.44
N ILE A 137 -7.72 -2.16 -1.32
CA ILE A 137 -8.37 -2.71 -0.13
C ILE A 137 -8.13 -4.22 -0.02
N GLU A 138 -8.14 -4.95 -1.14
CA GLU A 138 -7.82 -6.37 -1.16
C GLU A 138 -6.39 -6.65 -0.70
N GLN A 139 -5.42 -5.88 -1.20
CA GLN A 139 -4.01 -5.97 -0.78
C GLN A 139 -3.84 -5.63 0.70
N LEU A 140 -4.51 -4.59 1.18
CA LEU A 140 -4.55 -4.25 2.61
C LEU A 140 -5.13 -5.39 3.43
N LEU A 141 -6.25 -5.96 3.00
CA LEU A 141 -6.92 -7.05 3.69
C LEU A 141 -6.02 -8.29 3.75
N GLU A 142 -5.35 -8.64 2.66
CA GLU A 142 -4.40 -9.75 2.59
C GLU A 142 -3.26 -9.58 3.60
N TYR A 143 -2.64 -8.39 3.64
CA TYR A 143 -1.58 -8.06 4.58
C TYR A 143 -1.99 -8.20 6.06
N ILE A 144 -3.23 -7.83 6.40
CA ILE A 144 -3.74 -7.90 7.79
C ILE A 144 -4.44 -9.22 8.13
N ALA A 145 -4.89 -10.00 7.14
CA ALA A 145 -5.65 -11.24 7.36
C ALA A 145 -4.78 -12.47 7.63
N GLU A 146 -3.58 -12.50 7.07
CA GLU A 146 -2.50 -13.39 7.54
C GLU A 146 -2.25 -13.19 9.03
#